data_AF-A0A7V8WYU8-F1
#
_entry.id   AF-A0A7V8WYU8-F1
#
_cell.length_a   1.000
_cell.length_b   1.000
_cell.length_c   1.000
_cell.angle_alpha   90.00
_cell.angle_beta   90.00
_cell.angle_gamma   90.00
#
_symmetry.space_group_name_H-M   'P 1'
#
loop_
_entity.id
_entity.type
_entity.pdbx_description
1 polymer ?
#
loop_
_entity_poly.entity_id
_entity_poly.type
_entity_poly.pdbx_seq_one_letter_code
_entity_poly.pdbx_strand_id
1 'polypeptide(L)'
;MITLTDTAVIKVRDLIESEGEEGLALRVAVRPGGCSGFSYEMFFDSDKAVDDIEVDYDGVKVVVDPSSAQLLEGASLDYKDGLQQAGFSINNPNAQRTCGCGQSFS
;
A
#
# COMPACT_ATOMS: atom_id res chain seq x y z
N MET A 1 -3.34 8.22 -8.48
CA MET A 1 -2.10 7.47 -8.16
C MET A 1 -1.81 7.51 -6.66
N ILE A 2 -1.28 6.42 -6.08
CA ILE A 2 -0.87 6.35 -4.66
C ILE A 2 0.45 7.09 -4.44
N THR A 3 0.60 7.81 -3.33
CA THR A 3 1.84 8.48 -2.94
C THR A 3 2.50 7.80 -1.76
N LEU A 4 3.84 7.82 -1.69
CA LEU A 4 4.58 7.33 -0.52
C LEU A 4 5.08 8.52 0.29
N THR A 5 5.04 8.38 1.61
CA THR A 5 5.72 9.27 2.56
C THR A 5 7.21 8.94 2.64
N ASP A 6 8.04 9.89 3.07
CA ASP A 6 9.48 9.68 3.24
C ASP A 6 9.81 8.48 4.15
N THR A 7 9.05 8.31 5.24
CA THR A 7 9.19 7.17 6.17
C THR A 7 8.89 5.84 5.49
N ALA A 8 7.85 5.79 4.66
CA ALA A 8 7.53 4.60 3.87
C ALA A 8 8.64 4.31 2.84
N VAL A 9 9.12 5.31 2.10
CA VAL A 9 10.20 5.13 1.12
C VAL A 9 11.46 4.57 1.78
N ILE A 10 11.90 5.19 2.88
CA ILE A 10 13.08 4.75 3.63
C ILE A 10 12.91 3.30 4.08
N LYS A 11 11.75 2.94 4.62
CA LYS A 11 11.54 1.59 5.13
C LYS A 11 11.45 0.55 4.01
N VAL A 12 10.80 0.87 2.91
CA VAL A 12 10.70 -0.03 1.76
C VAL A 12 12.09 -0.26 1.16
N ARG A 13 12.90 0.79 1.05
CA ARG A 13 14.29 0.67 0.60
C ARG A 13 15.10 -0.24 1.51
N ASP A 14 15.05 -0.01 2.82
CA ASP A 14 15.72 -0.83 3.85
C ASP A 14 15.32 -2.32 3.74
N LEU A 15 14.05 -2.61 3.49
CA LEU A 15 13.56 -3.98 3.30
C LEU A 15 14.08 -4.61 2.01
N ILE A 16 14.09 -3.88 0.88
CA ILE A 16 14.63 -4.38 -0.39
C ILE A 16 16.15 -4.62 -0.27
N GLU A 17 16.88 -3.68 0.33
CA GLU A 17 18.32 -3.83 0.59
C GLU A 17 18.61 -5.02 1.51
N SER A 18 17.73 -5.29 2.48
CA SER A 18 17.86 -6.44 3.38
C SER A 18 17.57 -7.79 2.72
N GLU A 19 16.72 -7.83 1.70
CA GLU A 19 16.49 -9.05 0.90
C GLU A 19 17.70 -9.37 0.02
N GLY A 20 18.46 -8.35 -0.41
CA GLY A 20 19.68 -8.51 -1.21
C GLY A 20 19.43 -8.89 -2.67
N GLU A 21 18.18 -8.80 -3.13
CA GLU A 21 17.75 -9.10 -4.50
C GLU A 21 17.55 -7.79 -5.29
N GLU A 22 18.27 -7.67 -6.40
CA GLU A 22 18.17 -6.50 -7.27
C GLU A 22 16.89 -6.55 -8.12
N GLY A 23 16.21 -5.42 -8.25
CA GLY A 23 15.03 -5.28 -9.12
C GLY A 23 13.69 -5.60 -8.46
N LEU A 24 13.65 -5.90 -7.17
CA LEU A 24 12.41 -5.98 -6.40
C LEU A 24 11.66 -4.64 -6.44
N ALA A 25 10.34 -4.71 -6.63
CA ALA A 25 9.44 -3.59 -6.50
C ALA A 25 8.38 -3.89 -5.44
N LEU A 26 7.96 -2.86 -4.71
CA LEU A 26 6.84 -2.97 -3.80
C LEU A 26 5.55 -3.01 -4.62
N ARG A 27 4.86 -4.15 -4.59
CA ARG A 27 3.53 -4.27 -5.17
C ARG A 27 2.47 -3.91 -4.13
N VAL A 28 1.54 -3.04 -4.51
CA VAL A 28 0.38 -2.67 -3.70
C VAL A 28 -0.88 -3.09 -4.43
N ALA A 29 -1.67 -3.97 -3.81
CA ALA A 29 -2.92 -4.47 -4.35
C ALA A 29 -4.08 -4.24 -3.37
N VAL A 30 -5.27 -3.96 -3.90
CA VAL A 30 -6.51 -3.87 -3.13
C VAL A 30 -7.32 -5.13 -3.37
N ARG A 31 -7.60 -5.85 -2.29
CA ARG A 31 -8.54 -6.97 -2.31
C ARG A 31 -9.88 -6.57 -1.70
N PRO A 32 -10.99 -7.13 -2.20
CA PRO A 32 -12.23 -7.10 -1.44
C PRO A 32 -12.01 -7.84 -0.12
N GLY A 33 -12.15 -7.12 0.98
CA GLY A 33 -12.11 -7.68 2.33
C GLY A 33 -13.50 -8.18 2.73
N GLY A 34 -13.63 -8.82 3.90
CA GLY A 34 -14.93 -9.22 4.47
C GLY A 34 -15.84 -8.03 4.82
N CYS A 35 -16.61 -8.10 5.93
CA CYS A 35 -17.55 -7.03 6.34
C CYS A 35 -16.96 -5.60 6.44
N SER A 36 -15.64 -5.43 6.38
CA SER A 36 -14.93 -4.15 6.45
C SER A 36 -14.64 -3.51 5.08
N GLY A 37 -15.04 -4.11 3.96
CA GLY A 37 -15.03 -3.51 2.63
C GLY A 37 -13.81 -3.86 1.77
N PHE A 38 -12.60 -3.50 2.20
CA PHE A 38 -11.37 -3.74 1.44
C PHE A 38 -10.18 -4.07 2.34
N SER A 39 -9.27 -4.88 1.82
CA SER A 39 -7.99 -5.23 2.45
C SER A 39 -6.86 -4.84 1.50
N TYR A 40 -5.80 -4.27 2.06
CA TYR A 40 -4.61 -3.89 1.29
C TYR A 40 -3.55 -4.97 1.43
N GLU A 41 -3.06 -5.46 0.31
CA GLU A 41 -1.94 -6.40 0.24
C GLU A 41 -0.70 -5.69 -0.28
N MET A 42 0.42 -5.91 0.40
CA MET A 42 1.72 -5.32 0.04
C MET A 42 2.77 -6.42 0.09
N PHE A 43 3.51 -6.60 -0.99
CA PHE A 43 4.57 -7.60 -1.09
C PHE A 43 5.63 -7.17 -2.08
N PHE A 44 6.82 -7.73 -1.97
CA PHE A 44 7.89 -7.50 -2.93
C PHE A 44 7.75 -8.47 -4.10
N ASP A 45 7.82 -7.92 -5.31
CA ASP A 45 7.69 -8.67 -6.54
C ASP A 45 8.76 -8.19 -7.53
N SER A 46 9.47 -9.13 -8.14
CA SER A 46 10.41 -8.85 -9.23
C SER A 46 9.72 -8.94 -10.60
N ASP A 47 8.58 -9.63 -10.68
CA ASP A 47 7.80 -9.80 -11.90
C ASP A 47 6.76 -8.68 -12.01
N LYS A 48 6.84 -7.92 -13.10
CA LYS A 48 5.94 -6.79 -13.40
C LYS A 48 5.15 -7.10 -14.66
N ALA A 49 3.84 -6.95 -14.60
CA ALA A 49 3.01 -7.07 -15.78
C ALA A 49 3.15 -5.81 -16.66
N VAL A 50 2.93 -5.95 -17.97
CA VAL A 50 3.03 -4.82 -18.93
C VAL A 50 2.00 -3.72 -18.67
N ASP A 51 0.85 -4.09 -18.10
CA ASP A 51 -0.23 -3.16 -17.75
C ASP A 51 -0.08 -2.57 -16.33
N ASP A 52 0.89 -3.03 -15.53
CA ASP A 52 1.08 -2.49 -14.19
C ASP A 52 1.55 -1.04 -14.25
N ILE A 53 1.04 -0.25 -13.31
CA ILE A 53 1.47 1.13 -13.14
C ILE A 53 2.68 1.13 -12.21
N GLU A 54 3.85 1.42 -12.78
CA GLU A 54 5.09 1.62 -12.03
C GLU A 54 5.28 3.10 -11.66
N VAL A 55 5.67 3.35 -10.41
CA VAL A 55 6.05 4.65 -9.90
C VAL A 55 7.37 4.53 -9.15
N ASP A 56 8.29 5.45 -9.39
CA ASP A 56 9.59 5.51 -8.71
C ASP A 56 9.56 6.56 -7.60
N TYR A 57 9.97 6.17 -6.40
CA TYR A 57 10.12 7.03 -5.24
C TYR A 57 11.53 6.92 -4.69
N ASP A 58 12.42 7.84 -5.09
CA ASP A 58 13.82 7.88 -4.64
C ASP A 58 14.56 6.54 -4.87
N GLY A 59 14.32 5.90 -6.03
CA GLY A 59 14.89 4.60 -6.36
C GLY A 59 14.12 3.38 -5.84
N VAL A 60 13.06 3.60 -5.06
CA VAL A 60 12.10 2.54 -4.69
C VAL A 60 11.02 2.46 -5.76
N LYS A 61 10.98 1.31 -6.44
CA LYS A 61 9.93 1.02 -7.43
C LYS A 61 8.68 0.51 -6.73
N VAL A 62 7.54 1.15 -7.01
CA VAL A 62 6.22 0.75 -6.54
C VAL A 62 5.37 0.38 -7.75
N VAL A 63 4.78 -0.80 -7.72
CA VAL A 63 3.92 -1.31 -8.79
C VAL A 63 2.51 -1.53 -8.29
N VAL A 64 1.54 -1.12 -9.10
CA VAL A 64 0.11 -1.22 -8.76
C VAL A 64 -0.64 -1.70 -9.98
N ASP A 65 -1.47 -2.72 -9.81
CA ASP A 65 -2.32 -3.20 -10.91
C ASP A 65 -3.37 -2.13 -11.28
N PRO A 66 -3.82 -2.05 -12.55
CA PRO A 66 -4.76 -1.04 -13.00
C PRO A 66 -6.07 -0.96 -12.21
N SER A 67 -6.53 -2.10 -11.67
CA SER A 67 -7.79 -2.16 -10.92
C SER A 67 -7.62 -1.54 -9.53
N SER A 68 -6.52 -1.88 -8.86
CA SER A 68 -6.13 -1.30 -7.58
C SER A 68 -5.75 0.18 -7.70
N ALA A 69 -5.12 0.59 -8.80
CA ALA A 69 -4.67 1.96 -9.00
C ALA A 69 -5.81 2.98 -8.98
N GLN A 70 -6.98 2.61 -9.54
CA GLN A 70 -8.19 3.43 -9.49
C GLN A 70 -8.72 3.55 -8.06
N LEU A 71 -8.68 2.46 -7.28
CA LEU A 71 -9.12 2.46 -5.88
C LEU A 71 -8.17 3.23 -4.96
N LEU A 72 -6.88 3.26 -5.30
CA LEU A 72 -5.82 3.93 -4.55
C LEU A 72 -5.55 5.36 -5.04
N GLU A 73 -6.40 5.92 -5.89
CA GLU A 73 -6.19 7.25 -6.43
C GLU A 73 -6.27 8.33 -5.34
N GLY A 74 -5.17 9.03 -5.08
CA GLY A 74 -5.10 10.01 -3.99
C GLY A 74 -4.90 9.38 -2.61
N ALA A 75 -4.67 8.06 -2.54
CA ALA A 75 -4.23 7.40 -1.33
C ALA A 75 -2.75 7.72 -1.04
N SER A 76 -2.38 7.68 0.23
CA SER A 76 -0.98 7.78 0.67
C SER A 76 -0.57 6.59 1.53
N LEU A 77 0.63 6.08 1.27
CA LEU A 77 1.27 5.00 2.02
C LEU A 77 2.26 5.60 3.03
N ASP A 78 2.03 5.28 4.29
CA ASP A 78 2.85 5.67 5.43
C ASP A 78 3.42 4.43 6.13
N TYR A 79 4.57 4.58 6.77
CA TYR A 79 5.13 3.55 7.65
C TYR A 79 5.17 4.07 9.08
N LYS A 80 4.46 3.36 9.97
CA LYS A 80 4.44 3.67 11.39
C LYS A 80 5.40 2.73 12.09
N ASP A 81 6.44 3.30 12.70
CA ASP A 81 7.37 2.60 13.59
C ASP A 81 6.97 2.86 15.06
N GLY A 82 5.79 2.36 15.46
CA GLY A 82 5.28 2.52 16.81
C GLY A 82 5.63 1.33 17.70
N LEU A 83 6.00 1.59 18.96
CA LEU A 83 6.23 0.55 20.00
C LEU A 83 5.06 -0.45 20.14
N GLN A 84 3.84 -0.04 19.81
CA GLN A 84 2.63 -0.85 19.92
C GLN A 84 2.21 -1.48 18.57
N GLN A 85 2.63 -0.89 17.45
CA GLN A 85 2.32 -1.38 16.11
C GLN A 85 3.31 -0.80 15.10
N ALA A 86 4.23 -1.63 14.64
CA ALA A 86 5.08 -1.34 13.50
C ALA A 86 4.40 -1.88 12.23
N GLY A 87 4.24 -1.05 11.20
CA GLY A 87 3.64 -1.51 9.95
C GLY A 87 3.26 -0.40 8.97
N PHE A 88 3.02 -0.83 7.74
CA PHE A 88 2.51 0.02 6.67
C PHE A 88 1.04 0.39 6.90
N SER A 89 0.71 1.66 6.68
CA SER A 89 -0.61 2.23 6.86
C SER A 89 -0.99 3.01 5.60
N ILE A 90 -2.10 2.62 4.97
CA ILE A 90 -2.62 3.33 3.80
C ILE A 90 -3.74 4.26 4.24
N ASN A 91 -3.61 5.54 3.90
CA ASN A 91 -4.66 6.52 4.04
C ASN A 91 -5.32 6.72 2.68
N ASN A 92 -6.52 6.18 2.49
CA ASN A 92 -7.23 6.26 1.22
C ASN A 92 -8.52 7.08 1.38
N PRO A 93 -8.63 8.28 0.77
CA PRO A 93 -9.84 9.10 0.85
C PRO A 93 -11.05 8.44 0.17
N ASN A 94 -10.82 7.53 -0.79
CA ASN A 94 -11.90 6.78 -1.46
C ASN A 94 -12.40 5.60 -0.64
N ALA A 95 -11.64 5.16 0.36
CA ALA A 95 -12.08 4.14 1.30
C ALA A 95 -13.03 4.74 2.33
N GLN A 96 -14.20 5.21 1.87
CA GLN A 96 -15.27 5.57 2.80
C GLN A 96 -15.70 4.32 3.56
N ARG A 97 -15.47 4.35 4.88
CA ARG A 97 -15.93 3.34 5.83
C ARG A 97 -17.44 3.15 5.67
N THR A 98 -17.86 2.17 4.88
CA THR A 98 -19.24 1.72 4.86
C THR A 98 -19.40 0.64 5.92
N CYS A 99 -19.04 0.94 7.18
CA CYS A 99 -19.47 0.09 8.28
C CYS A 99 -20.86 0.55 8.71
N GLY A 100 -21.85 0.19 7.88
CA GLY A 100 -23.27 0.37 8.13
C GLY A 100 -23.82 -0.63 9.16
N CYS A 101 -23.12 -0.83 10.27
CA CYS A 101 -23.72 -1.44 11.47
C CYS A 101 -23.78 -0.36 12.55
N GLY A 102 -24.78 0.51 12.41
CA GLY A 102 -25.22 1.37 13.48
C GLY A 102 -25.74 0.54 14.65
N GLN A 103 -24.92 0.39 15.67
CA GLN A 103 -25.43 0.32 17.03
C GLN A 103 -24.97 1.57 17.79
N SER A 104 -25.86 2.54 17.70
CA SER A 104 -25.99 3.70 18.57
C SER A 104 -26.27 3.27 20.02
N PHE A 105 -25.75 4.06 20.98
CA PHE A 105 -26.14 4.22 22.40
C PHE A 105 -26.09 3.01 23.36
N SER A 106 -25.15 3.01 24.31
CA SER A 106 -25.34 3.41 25.73
C SER A 106 -24.00 3.47 26.45
#